data_AF-A0A1Y0VPX2-F1
#
_entry.id   AF-A0A1Y0VPX2-F1
#
_cell.length_a   1.000
_cell.length_b   1.000
_cell.length_c   1.000
_cell.angle_alpha   90.00
_cell.angle_beta   90.00
_cell.angle_gamma   90.00
#
_symmetry.space_group_name_H-M   'P 1'
#
loop_
_entity.id
_entity.type
_entity.pdbx_description
1 polymer ?
#
loop_
_entity_poly.entity_id
_entity_poly.type
_entity_poly.pdbx_seq_one_letter_code
_entity_poly.pdbx_strand_id
1 'polypeptide(L)' 'MVGDRLQADVLGAKRAQLNSIWYNPQALPVVQAYQPTYVANSFKQIKKIILNA' A
#
# COMPACT_ATOMS: atom_id res chain seq x y z
N MET A 1 -2.96 6.21 -3.71
CA MET A 1 -1.48 6.20 -3.70
C MET A 1 -0.98 4.77 -3.77
N VAL A 2 0.06 4.49 -4.55
CA VAL A 2 0.76 3.20 -4.54
C VAL A 2 2.22 3.49 -4.29
N GLY A 3 2.84 2.81 -3.33
CA GLY A 3 4.24 3.02 -2.99
C GLY A 3 4.81 1.97 -2.06
N ASP A 4 6.12 1.95 -1.91
CA ASP A 4 6.88 0.96 -1.15
C ASP A 4 7.23 1.43 0.27
N ARG A 5 7.15 2.73 0.54
CA ARG A 5 7.57 3.31 1.83
C ARG A 5 6.38 3.66 2.71
N LEU A 6 6.22 2.93 3.82
CA LEU A 6 5.16 3.19 4.81
C LEU A 6 5.16 4.64 5.32
N GLN A 7 6.33 5.16 5.68
CA GLN A 7 6.50 6.49 6.28
C GLN A 7 6.32 7.68 5.31
N ALA A 8 6.36 7.43 4.00
CA ALA A 8 6.18 8.45 2.97
C ALA A 8 4.83 8.26 2.26
N ASP A 9 4.67 7.14 1.55
CA ASP A 9 3.53 6.92 0.67
C ASP A 9 2.25 6.62 1.45
N VAL A 10 2.32 5.69 2.42
CA VAL A 10 1.15 5.28 3.22
C VAL A 10 0.77 6.35 4.23
N LEU A 11 1.74 6.92 4.96
CA LEU A 11 1.48 8.01 5.90
C LEU A 11 0.98 9.26 5.18
N GLY A 12 1.58 9.60 4.03
CA GLY A 12 1.15 10.73 3.20
C GLY A 12 -0.28 10.54 2.69
N ALA A 13 -0.59 9.36 2.13
CA ALA A 13 -1.95 9.03 1.68
C ALA A 13 -2.97 9.09 2.81
N LYS A 14 -2.65 8.54 3.99
CA LYS A 14 -3.51 8.63 5.17
C LYS A 14 -3.81 10.08 5.56
N ARG A 15 -2.80 10.95 5.60
CA ARG A 15 -2.96 12.38 5.93
C ARG A 15 -3.78 13.13 4.87
N ALA A 16 -3.64 12.74 3.60
CA ALA A 16 -4.43 13.27 2.49
C ALA A 16 -5.80 12.61 2.32
N GLN A 17 -6.19 11.69 3.21
CA GLN A 17 -7.46 10.94 3.15
C GLN A 17 -7.65 10.15 1.84
N LEU A 18 -6.57 9.60 1.29
CA LEU A 18 -6.58 8.79 0.07
C LEU A 18 -6.37 7.30 0.40
N ASN A 19 -7.00 6.44 -0.40
CA ASN A 19 -6.70 5.01 -0.38
C ASN A 19 -5.23 4.77 -0.76
N SER A 20 -4.57 3.84 -0.06
CA SER A 20 -3.17 3.51 -0.27
C SER A 20 -2.93 2.01 -0.46
N ILE A 21 -2.08 1.66 -1.41
CA ILE A 21 -1.55 0.29 -1.56
C ILE A 21 -0.07 0.32 -1.16
N TRP A 22 0.30 -0.47 -0.15
CA TRP A 22 1.70 -0.71 0.19
C TRP A 22 2.24 -1.86 -0.66
N TYR A 23 3.23 -1.56 -1.51
CA TYR A 23 3.98 -2.56 -2.25
C TYR A 23 5.07 -3.17 -1.37
N ASN A 24 4.91 -4.46 -1.05
CA ASN A 24 5.76 -5.19 -0.12
C ASN A 24 6.09 -6.59 -0.67
N PRO A 25 6.95 -6.70 -1.70
CA PRO A 25 7.28 -7.98 -2.33
C PRO A 25 8.09 -8.89 -1.40
N GLN A 26 8.80 -8.34 -0.42
CA GLN A 26 9.57 -9.12 0.57
C GLN A 26 8.74 -9.60 1.77
N ALA A 27 7.42 -9.36 1.77
CA ALA A 27 6.52 -9.77 2.85
C ALA A 27 6.98 -9.31 4.26
N LEU A 28 7.53 -8.09 4.33
CA LEU A 28 7.90 -7.48 5.60
C LEU A 28 6.67 -7.32 6.52
N PRO A 29 6.83 -7.44 7.84
CA PRO A 29 5.73 -7.25 8.77
C PRO A 29 5.16 -5.83 8.68
N VAL A 30 3.83 -5.72 8.69
CA VAL A 30 3.17 -4.42 8.79
C VAL A 30 3.48 -3.84 10.16
N VAL A 31 4.09 -2.66 10.20
CA VAL A 31 4.26 -1.91 11.45
C VAL A 31 2.93 -1.24 11.78
N GLN A 32 2.31 -1.58 12.91
CA GLN A 32 0.97 -1.11 13.31
C GLN A 32 0.76 0.42 13.24
N ALA A 33 1.83 1.21 13.36
CA ALA A 33 1.77 2.66 13.21
C ALA A 33 1.28 3.13 11.82
N TYR A 34 1.42 2.27 10.80
CA TYR A 34 1.00 2.54 9.43
C TYR A 34 -0.08 1.55 9.02
N GLN A 35 -1.23 2.07 8.60
CA GLN A 35 -2.37 1.26 8.18
C GLN A 35 -2.67 1.51 6.70
N PRO A 36 -2.01 0.79 5.78
CA PRO A 36 -2.37 0.89 4.37
C PRO A 36 -3.76 0.28 4.13
N THR A 37 -4.52 0.85 3.20
CA THR A 37 -5.83 0.29 2.78
C THR A 37 -5.67 -1.11 2.18
N TYR A 38 -4.61 -1.33 1.41
CA TYR A 38 -4.27 -2.63 0.83
C TYR A 38 -2.76 -2.90 0.90
N VAL A 39 -2.40 -4.18 0.91
CA VAL A 39 -1.01 -4.64 0.76
C VAL A 39 -0.93 -5.49 -0.50
N ALA A 40 0.09 -5.25 -1.32
CA ALA A 40 0.35 -6.03 -2.51
C ALA A 40 1.81 -6.48 -2.56
N ASN A 41 2.05 -7.74 -2.89
CA ASN A 41 3.40 -8.31 -3.03
C ASN A 41 3.87 -8.41 -4.49
N SER A 42 3.02 -8.01 -5.44
CA SER A 42 3.33 -8.06 -6.88
C SER A 42 2.55 -7.00 -7.65
N PHE A 43 3.06 -6.59 -8.81
CA PHE A 43 2.33 -5.70 -9.71
C PHE A 43 1.04 -6.33 -10.24
N LYS A 44 0.98 -7.65 -10.39
CA LYS A 44 -0.24 -8.38 -10.75
C LYS A 44 -1.34 -8.18 -9.70
N GLN A 45 -0.99 -8.24 -8.42
CA GLN A 45 -1.93 -7.99 -7.33
C GLN A 45 -2.37 -6.51 -7.29
N ILE A 46 -1.45 -5.57 -7.52
CA ILE A 46 -1.79 -4.14 -7.66
C ILE A 46 -2.81 -3.94 -8.78
N LYS A 47 -2.57 -4.54 -9.95
CA LYS A 47 -3.50 -4.48 -11.09
C LYS A 47 -4.89 -4.98 -10.71
N LYS A 48 -4.98 -6.12 -10.01
CA LYS A 48 -6.25 -6.69 -9.53
C LYS A 48 -6.97 -5.76 -8.56
N ILE A 49 -6.24 -5.14 -7.63
CA ILE A 49 -6.81 -4.21 -6.64
C ILE A 49 -7.38 -2.96 -7.33
N ILE A 50 -6.67 -2.40 -8.31
CA ILE A 50 -7.07 -1.15 -8.96
C ILE A 50 -8.18 -1.37 -9.99
N LEU A 51 -8.10 -2.44 -10.78
CA LEU A 51 -8.99 -2.65 -11.93
C LEU A 51 -10.19 -3.54 -11.62
N ASN A 52 -10.26 -4.18 -10.44
CA ASN A 52 -11.25 -5.21 -10.10
C ASN A 52 -11.38 -6.29 -11.21
N ALA A 53 -10.26 -6.62 -11.85
CA ALA A 53 -10.16 -7.49 -13.03
C ALA A 53 -9.23 -8.68 -12.79
#